data_AF-A0A2K3JBB6-F1
#
_entry.id   AF-A0A2K3JBB6-F1
#
_cell.length_a   1.000
_cell.length_b   1.000
_cell.length_c   1.000
_cell.angle_alpha   90.00
_cell.angle_beta   90.00
_cell.angle_gamma   90.00
#
_symmetry.space_group_name_H-M   'P 1'
#
loop_
_entity.id
_entity.type
_entity.pdbx_description
1 polymer ?
#
loop_
_entity_poly.entity_id
_entity_poly.type
_entity_poly.pdbx_seq_one_letter_code
_entity_poly.pdbx_strand_id
1 'polypeptide(L)'
;MYVFDSREKKNEHIINYFQRHNIEFEIKKLDIADYCNTENPQIVIDRKQNLQELAQNLCSKDSSRFWKEIRNSSKQELRLIILIEHGGQIKSIQDVVNWKSKYSQINGKQLQAEMYRIGIAYNINWMFCDKRSTGRIIYEILKLDN
;
A
#
# COMPACT_ATOMS: atom_id res chain seq x y z
N MET A 1 9.62 16.72 2.21
CA MET A 1 10.62 15.69 2.58
C MET A 1 9.93 14.34 2.63
N TYR A 2 10.45 13.34 1.91
CA TYR A 2 9.93 11.98 1.92
C TYR A 2 10.33 11.25 3.20
N VAL A 3 9.44 10.43 3.75
CA VAL A 3 9.68 9.69 4.98
C VAL A 3 9.26 8.24 4.81
N PHE A 4 10.15 7.31 5.18
CA PHE A 4 9.91 5.87 5.14
C PHE A 4 9.84 5.30 6.56
N ASP A 5 8.87 4.42 6.81
CA ASP A 5 8.72 3.75 8.11
C ASP A 5 9.94 2.84 8.39
N SER A 6 10.53 3.00 9.56
CA SER A 6 11.73 2.25 9.96
C SER A 6 11.50 0.75 10.14
N ARG A 7 10.26 0.28 10.22
CA ARG A 7 9.92 -1.14 10.36
C ARG A 7 9.62 -1.80 9.01
N GLU A 8 9.52 -1.03 7.94
CA GLU A 8 9.25 -1.54 6.62
C GLU A 8 10.44 -2.35 6.10
N LYS A 9 10.17 -3.56 5.61
CA LYS A 9 11.20 -4.55 5.23
C LYS A 9 11.13 -4.87 3.75
N LYS A 10 12.25 -5.37 3.20
CA LYS A 10 12.36 -5.78 1.79
C LYS A 10 12.00 -4.65 0.82
N ASN A 11 12.41 -3.43 1.16
CA ASN A 11 12.15 -2.18 0.43
C ASN A 11 13.41 -1.65 -0.25
N GLU A 12 14.45 -2.47 -0.42
CA GLU A 12 15.74 -2.05 -0.96
C GLU A 12 15.61 -1.50 -2.38
N HIS A 13 14.69 -2.03 -3.19
CA HIS A 13 14.40 -1.51 -4.53
C HIS A 13 13.77 -0.12 -4.53
N ILE A 14 13.08 0.26 -3.45
CA ILE A 14 12.50 1.59 -3.26
C ILE A 14 13.59 2.56 -2.82
N ILE A 15 14.36 2.19 -1.80
CA ILE A 15 15.51 2.98 -1.30
C ILE A 15 16.50 3.26 -2.44
N ASN A 16 16.87 2.21 -3.20
CA ASN A 16 17.78 2.34 -4.33
C ASN A 16 17.24 3.28 -5.42
N TYR A 17 15.92 3.32 -5.64
CA TYR A 17 15.33 4.26 -6.60
C TYR A 17 15.55 5.70 -6.14
N PHE A 18 15.23 6.03 -4.89
CA PHE A 18 15.40 7.37 -4.34
C PHE A 18 16.86 7.82 -4.36
N GLN A 19 17.78 6.94 -3.92
CA GLN A 19 19.22 7.22 -3.93
C GLN A 19 19.77 7.47 -5.34
N ARG A 20 19.41 6.63 -6.33
CA ARG A 20 19.89 6.79 -7.72
C ARG A 20 19.41 8.06 -8.39
N HIS A 21 18.28 8.60 -7.96
CA HIS A 21 17.70 9.84 -8.51
C HIS A 21 17.98 11.06 -7.65
N ASN A 22 18.85 10.93 -6.62
CA ASN A 22 19.16 12.01 -5.67
C ASN A 22 17.91 12.63 -5.03
N ILE A 23 16.89 11.81 -4.75
CA ILE A 23 15.69 12.25 -4.03
C ILE A 23 15.95 12.06 -2.54
N GLU A 24 15.90 13.14 -1.79
CA GLU A 24 16.09 13.11 -0.34
C GLU A 24 14.93 12.41 0.37
N PHE A 25 15.27 11.56 1.34
CA PHE A 25 14.30 10.88 2.20
C PHE A 25 14.90 10.65 3.60
N GLU A 26 14.03 10.51 4.58
CA GLU A 26 14.37 10.18 5.96
C GLU A 26 13.76 8.82 6.35
N ILE A 27 14.48 8.03 7.16
CA ILE A 27 13.94 6.81 7.76
C ILE A 27 13.60 7.10 9.22
N LYS A 28 12.33 7.00 9.60
CA LYS A 28 11.88 7.12 10.99
C LYS A 28 10.67 6.26 11.25
N LYS A 29 10.35 6.05 12.53
CA LYS A 29 9.12 5.35 12.88
C LYS A 29 7.92 6.24 12.52
N LEU A 30 6.99 5.71 11.72
CA LEU A 30 5.71 6.33 11.39
C LEU A 30 4.60 5.71 12.25
N ASP A 31 3.63 6.52 12.66
CA ASP A 31 2.46 6.00 13.38
C ASP A 31 1.39 5.45 12.43
N ILE A 32 1.44 5.87 11.16
CA ILE A 32 0.49 5.51 10.11
C ILE A 32 1.26 5.28 8.81
N ALA A 33 0.95 4.17 8.14
CA ALA A 33 1.46 3.79 6.82
C ALA A 33 2.98 3.58 6.76
N ASP A 34 3.49 3.23 5.58
CA ASP A 34 4.91 2.91 5.36
C ASP A 34 5.68 4.04 4.69
N TYR A 35 5.00 4.89 3.90
CA TYR A 35 5.62 5.97 3.16
C TYR A 35 4.72 7.22 3.16
N CYS A 36 5.32 8.39 3.35
CA CYS A 36 4.64 9.68 3.20
C CYS A 36 5.61 10.78 2.73
N ASN A 37 5.06 11.96 2.43
CA ASN A 37 5.84 13.17 2.18
C ASN A 37 5.33 14.28 3.10
N THR A 38 6.22 14.89 3.89
CA THR A 38 5.85 15.97 4.82
C THR A 38 5.32 17.21 4.12
N GLU A 39 5.65 17.38 2.85
CA GLU A 39 5.16 18.49 2.02
C GLU A 39 3.79 18.20 1.41
N ASN A 40 3.39 16.93 1.32
CA ASN A 40 2.05 16.49 0.90
C ASN A 40 1.47 15.51 1.94
N PRO A 41 1.20 15.97 3.19
CA PRO A 41 0.94 15.08 4.32
C PRO A 41 -0.43 14.39 4.26
N GLN A 42 -1.33 14.84 3.37
CA GLN A 42 -2.66 14.25 3.22
C GLN A 42 -2.63 12.90 2.50
N ILE A 43 -1.56 12.58 1.76
CA ILE A 43 -1.42 11.34 1.01
C ILE A 43 -0.41 10.44 1.72
N VAL A 44 -0.83 9.21 2.02
CA VAL A 44 0.02 8.20 2.67
C VAL A 44 -0.10 6.87 1.94
N ILE A 45 1.00 6.12 1.91
CA ILE A 45 1.06 4.82 1.24
C ILE A 45 1.39 3.74 2.26
N ASP A 46 0.53 2.74 2.36
CA ASP A 46 0.84 1.45 2.97
C ASP A 46 1.09 0.45 1.82
N ARG A 47 2.23 -0.23 1.88
CA ARG A 47 2.63 -1.16 0.84
C ARG A 47 2.32 -2.59 1.29
N LYS A 48 1.77 -3.38 0.36
CA LYS A 48 1.65 -4.83 0.52
C LYS A 48 2.49 -5.53 -0.54
N GLN A 49 3.28 -6.53 -0.13
CA GLN A 49 4.17 -7.27 -1.03
C GLN A 49 3.39 -7.98 -2.14
N ASN A 50 2.13 -8.37 -1.91
CA ASN A 50 1.25 -9.00 -2.90
C ASN A 50 -0.17 -9.17 -2.34
N LEU A 51 -1.09 -9.68 -3.18
CA LEU A 51 -2.45 -10.04 -2.79
C LEU A 51 -2.54 -11.13 -1.70
N GLN A 52 -1.52 -12.00 -1.55
CA GLN A 52 -1.55 -13.01 -0.49
C GLN A 52 -1.45 -12.36 0.89
N GLU A 53 -0.55 -11.39 1.03
CA GLU A 53 -0.43 -10.57 2.24
C GLU A 53 -1.72 -9.77 2.48
N LEU A 54 -2.24 -9.09 1.46
CA LEU A 54 -3.50 -8.33 1.60
C LEU A 54 -4.67 -9.22 2.02
N ALA A 55 -4.82 -10.41 1.42
CA ALA A 55 -5.85 -11.37 1.78
C ALA A 55 -5.71 -11.84 3.23
N GLN A 56 -4.49 -12.05 3.70
CA GLN A 56 -4.24 -12.38 5.10
C GLN A 56 -4.66 -11.21 6.01
N ASN A 57 -4.26 -9.99 5.68
CA ASN A 57 -4.59 -8.79 6.46
C ASN A 57 -6.10 -8.49 6.51
N LEU A 58 -6.86 -8.84 5.46
CA LEU A 58 -8.29 -8.58 5.37
C LEU A 58 -9.16 -9.69 5.94
N CYS A 59 -8.81 -10.95 5.67
CA CYS A 59 -9.70 -12.09 5.87
C CYS A 59 -9.27 -13.00 7.03
N SER A 60 -8.17 -12.68 7.73
CA SER A 60 -7.69 -13.47 8.89
C SER A 60 -8.10 -12.84 10.23
N LYS A 61 -8.10 -13.65 11.28
CA LYS A 61 -8.40 -13.20 12.66
C LYS A 61 -7.37 -12.19 13.21
N ASP A 62 -6.13 -12.21 12.72
CA ASP A 62 -5.06 -11.30 13.15
C ASP A 62 -4.99 -10.03 12.28
N SER A 63 -6.15 -9.44 11.97
CA SER A 63 -6.29 -8.23 11.15
C SER A 63 -6.31 -6.94 11.97
N SER A 64 -6.15 -7.03 13.30
CA SER A 64 -6.32 -5.91 14.24
C SER A 64 -5.42 -4.71 13.92
N ARG A 65 -4.16 -4.98 13.56
CA ARG A 65 -3.18 -3.94 13.19
C ARG A 65 -3.56 -3.24 11.89
N PHE A 66 -3.90 -4.01 10.86
CA PHE A 66 -4.30 -3.46 9.57
C PHE A 66 -5.58 -2.60 9.69
N TRP A 67 -6.56 -3.07 10.47
CA TRP A 67 -7.76 -2.28 10.78
C TRP A 67 -7.46 -1.03 11.60
N LYS A 68 -6.47 -1.06 12.49
CA LYS A 68 -6.04 0.11 13.24
C LYS A 68 -5.44 1.17 12.30
N GLU A 69 -4.60 0.77 11.34
CA GLU A 69 -4.03 1.67 10.32
C GLU A 69 -5.13 2.30 9.43
N ILE A 70 -6.09 1.50 8.96
CA ILE A 70 -7.26 2.00 8.19
C ILE A 70 -8.11 2.98 9.01
N ARG A 71 -8.44 2.64 10.27
CA ARG A 71 -9.27 3.51 11.10
C ARG A 71 -8.54 4.79 11.50
N ASN A 72 -7.23 4.71 11.74
CA ASN A 72 -6.43 5.88 12.09
C ASN A 72 -6.30 6.85 10.92
N SER A 73 -6.02 6.35 9.71
CA SER A 73 -5.97 7.19 8.51
C SER A 73 -7.33 7.83 8.21
N SER A 74 -8.42 7.07 8.31
CA SER A 74 -9.78 7.59 8.14
C SER A 74 -10.14 8.67 9.18
N LYS A 75 -9.78 8.49 10.46
CA LYS A 75 -9.98 9.51 11.51
C LYS A 75 -9.21 10.79 11.29
N GLN A 76 -8.09 10.71 10.58
CA GLN A 76 -7.24 11.86 10.23
C GLN A 76 -7.56 12.40 8.84
N GLU A 77 -8.62 11.90 8.19
CA GLU A 77 -9.04 12.29 6.84
C GLU A 77 -7.92 12.16 5.79
N LEU A 78 -7.00 11.22 6.01
CA LEU A 78 -5.91 10.97 5.08
C LEU A 78 -6.40 10.18 3.88
N ARG A 79 -5.86 10.52 2.71
CA ARG A 79 -5.97 9.70 1.51
C ARG A 79 -5.01 8.52 1.61
N LEU A 80 -5.51 7.41 2.14
CA LEU A 80 -4.75 6.16 2.24
C LEU A 80 -4.72 5.43 0.90
N ILE A 81 -3.52 5.24 0.37
CA ILE A 81 -3.27 4.39 -0.79
C ILE A 81 -2.69 3.07 -0.29
N ILE A 82 -3.36 1.96 -0.62
CA ILE A 82 -2.77 0.63 -0.46
C ILE A 82 -2.11 0.24 -1.78
N LEU A 83 -0.77 0.25 -1.81
CA LEU A 83 0.02 -0.08 -2.98
C LEU A 83 0.42 -1.56 -2.95
N ILE A 84 -0.12 -2.33 -3.89
CA ILE A 84 0.02 -3.78 -3.96
C ILE A 84 1.08 -4.15 -5.00
N GLU A 85 2.23 -4.66 -4.53
CA GLU A 85 3.38 -5.06 -5.35
C GLU A 85 3.20 -6.46 -5.95
N HIS A 86 2.08 -6.74 -6.61
CA HIS A 86 1.81 -8.08 -7.13
C HIS A 86 2.51 -8.37 -8.48
N GLY A 87 2.51 -7.37 -9.36
CA GLY A 87 2.93 -7.50 -10.75
C GLY A 87 2.16 -8.54 -11.59
N GLY A 88 2.68 -8.81 -12.79
CA GLY A 88 2.16 -9.86 -13.67
C GLY A 88 0.81 -9.51 -14.31
N GLN A 89 -0.17 -10.42 -14.17
CA GLN A 89 -1.50 -10.27 -14.79
C GLN A 89 -2.50 -9.47 -13.94
N ILE A 90 -2.19 -9.23 -12.66
CA ILE A 90 -3.08 -8.45 -11.78
C ILE A 90 -2.59 -7.00 -11.77
N LYS A 91 -3.30 -6.12 -12.47
CA LYS A 91 -2.94 -4.71 -12.63
C LYS A 91 -3.97 -3.75 -12.04
N SER A 92 -5.12 -4.28 -11.63
CA SER A 92 -6.25 -3.52 -11.13
C SER A 92 -7.07 -4.34 -10.14
N ILE A 93 -7.98 -3.67 -9.43
CA ILE A 93 -8.94 -4.35 -8.56
C ILE A 93 -9.83 -5.32 -9.36
N GLN A 94 -10.13 -5.01 -10.63
CA GLN A 94 -10.93 -5.87 -11.51
C GLN A 94 -10.24 -7.21 -11.77
N ASP A 95 -8.91 -7.21 -11.92
CA ASP A 95 -8.15 -8.43 -12.17
C ASP A 95 -8.11 -9.37 -10.96
N VAL A 96 -8.30 -8.85 -9.74
CA VAL A 96 -8.26 -9.63 -8.49
C VAL A 96 -9.24 -10.79 -8.52
N VAL A 97 -10.33 -10.69 -9.27
CA VAL A 97 -11.31 -11.78 -9.46
C VAL A 97 -10.66 -13.09 -9.95
N ASN A 98 -9.58 -12.97 -10.73
CA ASN A 98 -8.85 -14.09 -11.32
C ASN A 98 -7.72 -14.59 -10.41
N TRP A 99 -7.45 -13.90 -9.31
CA TRP A 99 -6.45 -14.32 -8.34
C TRP A 99 -6.94 -15.52 -7.50
N LYS A 100 -6.02 -16.41 -7.16
CA LYS A 100 -6.25 -17.54 -6.27
C LYS A 100 -5.17 -17.57 -5.20
N SER A 101 -5.59 -17.69 -3.94
CA SER A 101 -4.68 -17.89 -2.83
C SER A 101 -3.90 -19.20 -2.99
N LYS A 102 -2.61 -19.18 -2.68
CA LYS A 102 -1.77 -20.38 -2.66
C LYS A 102 -1.95 -21.20 -1.38
N TYR A 103 -2.41 -20.56 -0.31
CA TYR A 103 -2.32 -21.09 1.06
C TYR A 103 -3.67 -21.12 1.80
N SER A 104 -4.75 -20.63 1.19
CA SER A 104 -6.06 -20.57 1.82
C SER A 104 -7.19 -20.78 0.81
N GLN A 105 -8.40 -20.99 1.31
CA GLN A 105 -9.62 -21.11 0.51
C GLN A 105 -10.18 -19.75 0.04
N ILE A 106 -9.49 -18.64 0.35
CA ILE A 106 -9.89 -17.32 -0.10
C ILE A 106 -9.71 -17.25 -1.61
N ASN A 107 -10.82 -17.05 -2.31
CA ASN A 107 -10.82 -16.84 -3.75
C ASN A 107 -10.81 -15.34 -4.10
N GLY A 108 -10.36 -15.03 -5.32
CA GLY A 108 -10.26 -13.65 -5.81
C GLY A 108 -11.56 -12.86 -5.77
N LYS A 109 -12.72 -13.50 -5.98
CA LYS A 109 -14.04 -12.86 -5.87
C LYS A 109 -14.32 -12.35 -4.45
N GLN A 110 -14.05 -13.18 -3.44
CA GLN A 110 -14.23 -12.79 -2.04
C GLN A 110 -13.30 -11.65 -1.66
N LEU A 111 -12.02 -11.74 -2.05
CA LEU A 111 -11.05 -10.68 -1.78
C LEU A 111 -11.44 -9.36 -2.44
N GLN A 112 -11.83 -9.40 -3.72
CA GLN A 112 -12.26 -8.23 -4.47
C GLN A 112 -13.49 -7.56 -3.83
N ALA A 113 -14.49 -8.35 -3.42
CA ALA A 113 -15.68 -7.84 -2.75
C ALA A 113 -15.34 -7.10 -1.45
N GLU A 114 -14.44 -7.67 -0.64
CA GLU A 114 -13.94 -7.02 0.57
C GLU A 114 -13.15 -5.74 0.27
N MET A 115 -12.30 -5.75 -0.74
CA MET A 115 -11.56 -4.55 -1.18
C MET A 115 -12.51 -3.42 -1.60
N TYR A 116 -13.59 -3.71 -2.33
CA TYR A 116 -14.60 -2.69 -2.65
C TYR A 116 -15.32 -2.19 -1.40
N ARG A 117 -15.78 -3.10 -0.52
CA ARG A 117 -16.52 -2.76 0.70
C ARG A 117 -15.74 -1.78 1.57
N ILE A 118 -14.47 -2.08 1.84
CA ILE A 118 -13.62 -1.24 2.69
C ILE A 118 -13.09 -0.01 1.93
N GLY A 119 -12.88 -0.13 0.62
CA GLY A 119 -12.52 0.97 -0.26
C GLY A 119 -13.52 2.12 -0.16
N ILE A 120 -14.80 1.78 -0.24
CA ILE A 120 -15.90 2.73 -0.11
C ILE A 120 -16.01 3.23 1.33
N ALA A 121 -16.00 2.32 2.31
CA ALA A 121 -16.24 2.68 3.72
C ALA A 121 -15.17 3.58 4.33
N TYR A 122 -13.91 3.48 3.86
CA TYR A 122 -12.76 4.18 4.45
C TYR A 122 -12.00 5.05 3.44
N ASN A 123 -12.56 5.26 2.25
CA ASN A 123 -11.95 6.05 1.17
C ASN A 123 -10.52 5.56 0.80
N ILE A 124 -10.36 4.23 0.69
CA ILE A 124 -9.07 3.62 0.34
C ILE A 124 -8.89 3.59 -1.18
N ASN A 125 -7.75 4.08 -1.65
CA ASN A 125 -7.32 3.97 -3.03
C ASN A 125 -6.46 2.71 -3.23
N TRP A 126 -6.94 1.78 -4.05
CA TRP A 126 -6.19 0.58 -4.41
C TRP A 126 -5.30 0.84 -5.62
N MET A 127 -4.00 0.63 -5.48
CA MET A 127 -3.04 0.72 -6.59
C MET A 127 -2.23 -0.56 -6.70
N PHE A 128 -1.85 -0.91 -7.92
CA PHE A 128 -1.09 -2.12 -8.23
C PHE A 128 0.17 -1.71 -8.98
N CYS A 129 1.28 -2.39 -8.70
CA CYS A 129 2.53 -2.14 -9.38
C CYS A 129 3.39 -3.39 -9.53
N ASP A 130 4.30 -3.35 -10.50
CA ASP A 130 5.42 -4.28 -10.55
C ASP A 130 6.52 -3.81 -9.59
N LYS A 131 7.20 -4.76 -8.95
CA LYS A 131 8.32 -4.51 -8.03
C LYS A 131 9.38 -3.56 -8.59
N ARG A 132 9.68 -3.66 -9.88
CA ARG A 132 10.67 -2.81 -10.56
C ARG A 132 10.27 -1.33 -10.64
N SER A 133 8.98 -1.05 -10.50
CA SER A 133 8.39 0.29 -10.62
C SER A 133 7.95 0.88 -9.29
N THR A 134 7.97 0.12 -8.19
CA THR A 134 7.43 0.56 -6.89
C THR A 134 8.04 1.87 -6.41
N GLY A 135 9.36 2.02 -6.47
CA GLY A 135 10.03 3.26 -6.03
C GLY A 135 9.59 4.50 -6.83
N ARG A 136 9.50 4.37 -8.15
CA ARG A 136 8.99 5.44 -9.04
C ARG A 136 7.55 5.80 -8.71
N ILE A 137 6.69 4.80 -8.54
CA ILE A 137 5.27 5.00 -8.27
C ILE A 137 5.05 5.67 -6.91
N ILE A 138 5.78 5.25 -5.87
CA ILE A 138 5.73 5.90 -4.55
C ILE A 138 6.09 7.38 -4.66
N TYR A 139 7.17 7.69 -5.36
CA TYR A 139 7.58 9.07 -5.62
C TYR A 139 6.49 9.86 -6.37
N GLU A 140 5.95 9.29 -7.46
CA GLU A 140 4.91 9.95 -8.27
C GLU A 140 3.59 10.18 -7.54
N ILE A 141 3.24 9.32 -6.59
CA ILE A 141 2.04 9.47 -5.77
C ILE A 141 2.23 10.56 -4.70
N LEU A 142 3.40 10.60 -4.08
CA LEU A 142 3.68 11.45 -2.91
C LEU A 142 4.26 12.81 -3.26
N LYS A 143 4.70 13.02 -4.51
CA LYS A 143 5.12 14.36 -4.96
C LYS A 143 3.95 15.34 -4.79
N LEU A 144 4.29 16.60 -4.52
CA LEU A 144 3.32 17.69 -4.63
C LEU A 144 2.98 17.88 -6.10
N ASP A 145 1.68 17.90 -6.42
CA ASP A 145 1.23 18.44 -7.69
C ASP A 145 1.28 19.97 -7.58
N ASN A 146 2.11 20.61 -8.41
CA ASN A 146 2.14 22.06 -8.59
C ASN A 146 1.01 22.50 -9.52
#